data_AF-W4FFA3-F1
#
_entry.id   AF-W4FFA3-F1
#
_cell.length_a   1.000
_cell.length_b   1.000
_cell.length_c   1.000
_cell.angle_alpha   90.00
_cell.angle_beta   90.00
_cell.angle_gamma   90.00
#
_symmetry.space_group_name_H-M   'P 1'
#
loop_
_entity.id
_entity.type
_entity.pdbx_description
1 polymer ?
#
loop_
_entity_poly.entity_id
_entity_poly.type
_entity_poly.pdbx_seq_one_letter_code
_entity_poly.pdbx_strand_id
1 'polypeptide(L)'
;MLNNIMGEVGQAKMAYDISRRSVSRHRRSVSRHSHFSSDRRTIPTRRIEAPRNPDEWLFSLIKGKMMVQCRAMPTALAFTRQPTPREVHITQQPSLKHFNSFMHLEHKLECPHWIYELFPQTPADARAYDEFLTYLLRGRSDACAGMALDIQNYKVIILPPGQEARFVGYEKTQMVAIIRKNLRHPSSRPKSK
;
A
#
# COMPACT_ATOMS: atom_id res chain seq x y z
N MET A 1 -47.48 8.89 36.48
CA MET A 1 -46.36 8.63 37.40
C MET A 1 -45.34 7.84 36.62
N LEU A 2 -44.44 8.51 35.90
CA LEU A 2 -43.04 8.75 36.29
C LEU A 2 -42.32 7.46 36.71
N ASN A 3 -41.42 6.97 35.84
CA ASN A 3 -40.00 6.87 36.17
C ASN A 3 -39.12 6.67 34.92
N ASN A 4 -38.14 7.58 34.81
CA ASN A 4 -36.98 7.58 33.93
C ASN A 4 -35.96 6.49 34.31
N ILE A 5 -35.03 6.17 33.40
CA ILE A 5 -33.56 6.00 33.55
C ILE A 5 -33.06 5.63 32.13
N MET A 6 -32.68 6.59 31.28
CA MET A 6 -31.32 7.13 31.07
C MET A 6 -30.19 6.08 31.02
N GLY A 7 -29.58 5.96 29.85
CA GLY A 7 -28.34 5.21 29.61
C GLY A 7 -27.70 5.64 28.28
N GLU A 8 -27.49 6.95 28.10
CA GLU A 8 -26.60 7.48 27.06
C GLU A 8 -25.15 7.10 27.40
N VAL A 9 -24.50 6.31 26.54
CA VAL A 9 -23.04 6.18 26.56
C VAL A 9 -22.49 7.01 25.42
N GLY A 10 -22.23 8.27 25.72
CA GLY A 10 -21.52 9.19 24.84
C GLY A 10 -20.08 8.75 24.62
N GLN A 11 -19.73 8.41 23.38
CA GLN A 11 -18.33 8.24 22.98
C GLN A 11 -17.67 9.63 22.95
N ALA A 12 -16.77 9.85 23.90
CA ALA A 12 -15.96 11.05 24.00
C ALA A 12 -15.07 11.22 22.76
N LYS A 13 -15.31 12.30 22.02
CA LYS A 13 -14.38 12.83 21.01
C LYS A 13 -13.16 13.38 21.73
N MET A 14 -12.03 12.68 21.70
CA MET A 14 -10.75 13.27 22.13
C MET A 14 -10.30 14.28 21.07
N ALA A 15 -10.53 15.57 21.34
CA ALA A 15 -9.86 16.67 20.66
C ALA A 15 -8.45 16.82 21.24
N TYR A 16 -7.43 16.73 20.39
CA TYR A 16 -6.05 16.95 20.79
C TYR A 16 -5.80 18.46 20.98
N ASP A 17 -5.72 18.93 22.23
CA ASP A 17 -5.37 20.31 22.56
C ASP A 17 -3.84 20.51 22.46
N ILE A 18 -3.43 21.42 21.56
CA ILE A 18 -2.03 21.73 21.21
C ILE A 18 -1.45 22.84 22.13
N SER A 19 -2.16 23.25 23.18
CA SER A 19 -1.76 24.40 24.02
C SER A 19 -0.90 24.03 25.23
N ARG A 20 0.25 23.37 25.03
CA ARG A 20 1.35 23.35 26.02
C ARG A 20 2.73 23.41 25.37
N ARG A 21 3.02 24.53 24.69
CA ARG A 21 4.41 24.98 24.44
C ARG A 21 4.93 25.68 25.69
N SER A 22 5.66 24.96 26.52
CA SER A 22 6.47 25.55 27.59
C SER A 22 7.93 25.54 27.14
N VAL A 23 8.40 26.71 26.70
CA VAL A 23 9.81 26.97 26.38
C VAL A 23 10.57 27.08 27.68
N SER A 24 11.37 26.07 28.02
CA SER A 24 12.35 26.14 29.11
C SER A 24 13.75 26.19 28.53
N ARG A 25 14.28 27.42 28.46
CA ARG A 25 15.72 27.66 28.30
C ARG A 25 16.38 27.35 29.65
N HIS A 26 17.26 26.36 29.69
CA HIS A 26 18.31 26.30 30.71
C HIS A 26 19.64 25.88 30.10
N ARG A 27 20.54 26.85 30.11
CA ARG A 27 21.95 26.79 29.74
C ARG A 27 22.71 26.19 30.91
N ARG A 28 23.33 25.01 30.77
CA ARG A 28 24.50 24.62 31.57
C ARG A 28 25.49 23.83 30.72
N SER A 29 26.64 24.44 30.53
CA SER A 29 27.87 23.83 30.06
C SER A 29 28.46 22.93 31.15
N VAL A 30 28.72 21.67 30.85
CA VAL A 30 29.75 20.89 31.55
C VAL A 30 30.45 20.00 30.53
N SER A 31 31.73 20.30 30.33
CA SER A 31 32.71 19.48 29.63
C SER A 31 32.90 18.15 30.36
N ARG A 32 32.72 17.02 29.65
CA ARG A 32 33.35 15.74 30.00
C ARG A 32 33.70 14.97 28.73
N HIS A 33 35.01 14.80 28.53
CA HIS A 33 35.59 13.84 27.60
C HIS A 33 35.08 12.41 27.87
N SER A 34 34.68 11.69 26.83
CA SER A 34 34.88 10.23 26.76
C SER A 34 34.82 9.73 25.31
N HIS A 35 35.95 9.12 24.91
CA HIS A 35 36.13 8.04 23.94
C HIS A 35 35.30 8.02 22.65
N PHE A 36 35.98 8.37 21.56
CA PHE A 36 35.61 8.04 20.19
C PHE A 36 35.69 6.50 20.01
N SER A 37 34.56 5.82 20.17
CA SER A 37 34.42 4.43 19.72
C SER A 37 33.94 4.43 18.27
N SER A 38 34.73 3.80 17.40
CA SER A 38 34.41 3.56 16.00
C SER A 38 33.31 2.49 15.90
N ASP A 39 32.06 2.86 16.16
CA ASP A 39 30.92 2.02 15.80
C ASP A 39 30.51 2.32 14.36
N ARG A 40 30.83 1.37 13.49
CA ARG A 40 30.20 1.22 12.17
C ARG A 40 28.70 1.36 12.37
N ARG A 41 28.11 2.43 11.81
CA ARG A 41 26.67 2.60 11.71
C ARG A 41 26.10 1.41 10.91
N THR A 42 25.74 0.35 11.61
CA THR A 42 24.82 -0.65 11.09
C THR A 42 23.50 0.08 10.86
N ILE A 43 23.23 0.37 9.59
CA ILE A 43 21.92 0.79 9.12
C ILE A 43 20.92 -0.24 9.69
N PRO A 44 19.90 0.15 10.47
CA PRO A 44 18.95 -0.82 10.99
C PRO A 44 18.20 -1.40 9.80
N THR A 45 18.57 -2.62 9.41
CA THR A 45 17.77 -3.42 8.48
C THR A 45 16.49 -3.73 9.24
N ARG A 46 15.43 -2.91 9.06
CA ARG A 46 14.11 -3.18 9.62
C ARG A 46 13.69 -4.56 9.17
N ARG A 47 13.80 -5.53 10.07
CA ARG A 47 13.35 -6.91 9.87
C ARG A 47 11.84 -6.82 9.68
N ILE A 48 11.36 -7.18 8.50
CA ILE A 48 9.93 -7.30 8.23
C ILE A 48 9.42 -8.40 9.17
N GLU A 49 8.61 -8.04 10.17
CA GLU A 49 7.97 -9.00 11.07
C GLU A 49 7.10 -9.95 10.24
N ALA A 50 7.08 -11.23 10.61
CA ALA A 50 6.28 -12.22 9.88
C ALA A 50 4.78 -11.86 9.97
N PRO A 51 4.01 -12.09 8.88
CA PRO A 51 2.60 -11.75 8.85
C PRO A 51 1.81 -12.50 9.95
N ARG A 52 0.84 -11.82 10.57
CA ARG A 52 -0.01 -12.43 11.62
C ARG A 52 -1.10 -13.33 11.04
N ASN A 53 -1.41 -13.13 9.77
CA ASN A 53 -2.33 -13.95 8.98
C ASN A 53 -1.52 -14.64 7.86
N PRO A 54 -1.63 -15.96 7.66
CA PRO A 54 -0.87 -16.67 6.63
C PRO A 54 -1.10 -16.14 5.21
N ASP A 55 -2.25 -15.52 4.95
CA ASP A 55 -2.60 -14.95 3.65
C ASP A 55 -2.25 -13.45 3.52
N GLU A 56 -1.69 -12.85 4.57
CA GLU A 56 -1.23 -11.45 4.54
C GLU A 56 0.03 -11.32 3.68
N TRP A 57 -0.03 -10.38 2.73
CA TRP A 57 1.07 -10.08 1.85
C TRP A 57 1.79 -8.81 2.32
N LEU A 58 3.04 -8.96 2.76
CA LEU A 58 3.91 -7.85 3.13
C LEU A 58 4.85 -7.51 1.98
N PHE A 59 4.90 -6.24 1.57
CA PHE A 59 5.77 -5.80 0.47
C PHE A 59 6.12 -4.31 0.52
N SER A 60 7.23 -3.96 -0.13
CA SER A 60 7.61 -2.58 -0.42
C SER A 60 7.03 -2.13 -1.76
N LEU A 61 6.20 -1.09 -1.76
CA LEU A 61 5.71 -0.46 -2.97
C LEU A 61 6.67 0.65 -3.41
N ILE A 62 7.21 0.55 -4.62
CA ILE A 62 8.32 1.41 -5.09
C ILE A 62 7.96 2.09 -6.41
N LYS A 63 8.18 3.42 -6.46
CA LYS A 63 8.08 4.22 -7.69
C LYS A 63 9.16 5.30 -7.70
N GLY A 64 10.22 5.08 -8.46
CA GLY A 64 11.35 6.02 -8.51
C GLY A 64 11.95 6.19 -7.12
N LYS A 65 11.85 7.39 -6.54
CA LYS A 65 12.33 7.68 -5.17
C LYS A 65 11.28 7.44 -4.08
N MET A 66 10.02 7.23 -4.45
CA MET A 66 8.95 6.95 -3.49
C MET A 66 8.98 5.48 -3.10
N MET A 67 8.96 5.21 -1.80
CA MET A 67 8.90 3.86 -1.25
C MET A 67 8.01 3.85 -0.01
N VAL A 68 7.13 2.86 0.09
CA VAL A 68 6.28 2.66 1.27
C VAL A 68 6.17 1.17 1.58
N GLN A 69 6.27 0.82 2.87
CA GLN A 69 6.00 -0.54 3.32
C GLN A 69 4.50 -0.74 3.47
N CYS A 70 3.98 -1.77 2.81
CA CYS A 70 2.56 -2.09 2.79
C CYS A 70 2.32 -3.48 3.40
N ARG A 71 1.16 -3.60 4.04
CA ARG A 71 0.51 -4.89 4.29
C ARG A 71 -0.75 -4.97 3.45
N ALA A 72 -0.96 -6.11 2.80
CA ALA A 72 -2.07 -6.38 1.90
C ALA A 72 -2.89 -7.57 2.43
N MET A 73 -4.18 -7.35 2.63
CA MET A 73 -5.11 -8.38 3.11
C MET A 73 -5.99 -8.83 1.95
N PRO A 74 -6.10 -10.14 1.64
CA PRO A 74 -7.00 -10.59 0.59
C PRO A 74 -8.44 -10.23 0.96
N THR A 75 -9.19 -9.71 -0.01
CA THR A 75 -10.61 -9.38 0.21
C THR A 75 -11.52 -10.61 0.10
N ALA A 76 -11.03 -11.65 -0.59
CA ALA A 76 -11.68 -12.93 -0.75
C ALA A 76 -10.61 -14.05 -0.81
N LEU A 77 -10.42 -14.66 -1.98
CA LEU A 77 -9.40 -15.70 -2.16
C LEU A 77 -8.01 -15.09 -2.30
N ALA A 78 -7.04 -15.66 -1.59
CA ALA A 78 -5.62 -15.34 -1.76
C ALA A 78 -5.06 -15.93 -3.06
N PHE A 79 -4.04 -15.26 -3.61
CA PHE A 79 -3.28 -15.74 -4.74
C PHE A 79 -2.32 -16.84 -4.31
N THR A 80 -2.54 -18.06 -4.82
CA THR A 80 -1.77 -19.26 -4.47
C THR A 80 -0.96 -19.83 -5.63
N ARG A 81 -0.99 -19.19 -6.80
CA ARG A 81 -0.36 -19.74 -8.01
C ARG A 81 1.16 -19.63 -8.01
N GLN A 82 1.69 -18.58 -7.39
CA GLN A 82 3.12 -18.28 -7.27
C GLN A 82 3.37 -17.48 -5.98
N PRO A 83 4.61 -17.42 -5.46
CA PRO A 83 4.94 -16.55 -4.35
C PRO A 83 4.65 -15.08 -4.67
N THR A 84 4.02 -14.38 -3.73
CA THR A 84 3.82 -12.93 -3.84
C THR A 84 5.14 -12.18 -3.63
N PRO A 85 5.45 -11.16 -4.43
CA PRO A 85 6.77 -10.51 -4.41
C PRO A 85 6.91 -9.62 -3.18
N ARG A 86 8.13 -9.55 -2.62
CA ARG A 86 8.43 -8.68 -1.46
C ARG A 86 8.60 -7.21 -1.84
N GLU A 87 8.81 -6.94 -3.12
CA GLU A 87 8.91 -5.61 -3.67
C GLU A 87 8.01 -5.53 -4.90
N VAL A 88 7.21 -4.47 -4.98
CA VAL A 88 6.36 -4.18 -6.13
C VAL A 88 6.86 -2.90 -6.78
N HIS A 89 7.48 -3.04 -7.94
CA HIS A 89 8.10 -1.93 -8.68
C HIS A 89 7.15 -1.40 -9.73
N ILE A 90 6.58 -0.21 -9.49
CA ILE A 90 5.66 0.43 -10.43
C ILE A 90 6.44 0.90 -11.66
N THR A 91 6.40 0.09 -12.71
CA THR A 91 7.06 0.31 -13.99
C THR A 91 6.15 1.02 -15.00
N GLN A 92 4.82 0.86 -14.85
CA GLN A 92 3.83 1.43 -15.76
C GLN A 92 2.76 2.19 -14.97
N GLN A 93 2.19 3.23 -15.58
CA GLN A 93 1.20 4.12 -14.95
C GLN A 93 0.07 4.47 -15.91
N PRO A 94 -0.79 3.49 -16.23
CA PRO A 94 -1.90 3.73 -17.15
C PRO A 94 -2.94 4.66 -16.51
N SER A 95 -3.51 5.56 -17.31
CA SER A 95 -4.62 6.42 -16.88
C SER A 95 -5.86 5.58 -16.60
N LEU A 96 -6.60 5.93 -15.53
CA LEU A 96 -7.85 5.27 -15.19
C LEU A 96 -8.92 5.41 -16.28
N LYS A 97 -8.83 6.41 -17.15
CA LYS A 97 -9.70 6.52 -18.36
C LYS A 97 -9.60 5.29 -19.27
N HIS A 98 -8.47 4.57 -19.24
CA HIS A 98 -8.23 3.37 -20.03
C HIS A 98 -8.38 2.08 -19.21
N PHE A 99 -9.11 2.14 -18.09
CA PHE A 99 -9.30 1.04 -17.13
C PHE A 99 -9.66 -0.29 -17.79
N ASN A 100 -10.69 -0.31 -18.63
CA ASN A 100 -11.13 -1.53 -19.30
C ASN A 100 -10.00 -2.18 -20.12
N SER A 101 -9.22 -1.37 -20.84
CA SER A 101 -8.14 -1.83 -21.70
C SER A 101 -6.96 -2.36 -20.88
N PHE A 102 -6.42 -1.59 -19.93
CA PHE A 102 -5.26 -2.06 -19.18
C PHE A 102 -5.62 -3.16 -18.18
N MET A 103 -6.88 -3.31 -17.79
CA MET A 103 -7.34 -4.46 -17.02
C MET A 103 -7.53 -5.69 -17.92
N HIS A 104 -7.76 -5.52 -19.22
CA HIS A 104 -8.20 -6.55 -20.16
C HIS A 104 -9.58 -7.11 -19.79
N LEU A 105 -10.54 -6.24 -19.47
CA LEU A 105 -11.88 -6.66 -19.05
C LEU A 105 -12.71 -7.24 -20.19
N GLU A 106 -12.39 -6.98 -21.46
CA GLU A 106 -13.04 -7.68 -22.59
C GLU A 106 -12.80 -9.21 -22.56
N HIS A 107 -11.72 -9.68 -21.95
CA HIS A 107 -11.40 -11.11 -21.80
C HIS A 107 -12.02 -11.70 -20.52
N LYS A 108 -13.35 -11.55 -20.37
CA LYS A 108 -14.12 -11.90 -19.15
C LYS A 108 -13.95 -13.34 -18.68
N LEU A 109 -13.66 -14.28 -19.58
CA LEU A 109 -13.62 -15.72 -19.30
C LEU A 109 -12.26 -16.23 -18.76
N GLU A 110 -11.18 -15.44 -18.82
CA GLU A 110 -9.81 -15.98 -18.67
C GLU A 110 -9.00 -15.42 -17.49
N CYS A 111 -9.61 -14.67 -16.57
CA CYS A 111 -8.83 -13.89 -15.60
C CYS A 111 -9.53 -13.63 -14.26
N PRO A 112 -9.43 -14.54 -13.27
CA PRO A 112 -9.75 -14.18 -11.89
C PRO A 112 -8.91 -12.97 -11.44
N HIS A 113 -9.51 -12.12 -10.60
CA HIS A 113 -8.81 -11.05 -9.89
C HIS A 113 -8.58 -11.50 -8.46
N TRP A 114 -7.34 -11.48 -8.02
CA TRP A 114 -7.02 -11.58 -6.60
C TRP A 114 -6.83 -10.17 -6.08
N ILE A 115 -7.78 -9.71 -5.26
CA ILE A 115 -7.84 -8.34 -4.78
C ILE A 115 -7.36 -8.34 -3.33
N TYR A 116 -6.45 -7.42 -3.05
CA TYR A 116 -5.90 -7.19 -1.74
C TYR A 116 -6.16 -5.75 -1.32
N GLU A 117 -6.70 -5.58 -0.12
CA GLU A 117 -6.85 -4.29 0.53
C GLU A 117 -5.51 -3.87 1.16
N LEU A 118 -5.03 -2.67 0.82
CA LEU A 118 -3.73 -2.19 1.26
C LEU A 118 -3.84 -1.31 2.50
N PHE A 119 -2.83 -1.45 3.35
CA PHE A 119 -2.61 -0.59 4.50
C PHE A 119 -1.12 -0.28 4.60
N PRO A 120 -0.73 0.89 5.14
CA PRO A 120 0.63 1.09 5.59
C PRO A 120 0.99 -0.02 6.60
N GLN A 121 2.22 -0.54 6.52
CA GLN A 121 2.65 -1.61 7.42
C GLN A 121 2.68 -1.11 8.86
N THR A 122 3.18 0.10 9.09
CA THR A 122 3.24 0.75 10.40
C THR A 122 2.70 2.18 10.34
N PRO A 123 2.37 2.81 11.49
CA PRO A 123 2.00 4.24 11.52
C PRO A 123 3.06 5.17 10.92
N ALA A 124 4.35 4.79 10.97
CA ALA A 124 5.43 5.55 10.36
C ALA A 124 5.36 5.55 8.82
N ASP A 125 4.72 4.55 8.23
CA ASP A 125 4.56 4.41 6.78
C ASP A 125 3.32 5.15 6.24
N ALA A 126 2.43 5.63 7.12
CA ALA A 126 1.17 6.28 6.74
C ALA A 126 1.37 7.51 5.85
N ARG A 127 2.36 8.36 6.16
CA ARG A 127 2.67 9.53 5.32
C ARG A 127 3.11 9.14 3.92
N ALA A 128 4.02 8.16 3.80
CA ALA A 128 4.50 7.70 2.50
C ALA A 128 3.38 7.02 1.70
N TYR A 129 2.47 6.32 2.39
CA TYR A 129 1.26 5.73 1.81
C TYR A 129 0.33 6.81 1.23
N ASP A 130 0.05 7.87 1.99
CA ASP A 130 -0.80 8.99 1.55
C ASP A 130 -0.15 9.79 0.41
N GLU A 131 1.18 9.94 0.44
CA GLU A 131 1.93 10.54 -0.68
C GLU A 131 1.79 9.67 -1.95
N PHE A 132 1.84 8.34 -1.83
CA PHE A 132 1.58 7.42 -2.94
C PHE A 132 0.14 7.52 -3.47
N LEU A 133 -0.84 7.55 -2.58
CA LEU A 133 -2.25 7.72 -2.95
C LEU A 133 -2.47 9.05 -3.67
N THR A 134 -1.94 10.13 -3.11
CA THR A 134 -2.01 11.48 -3.70
C THR A 134 -1.36 11.49 -5.08
N TYR A 135 -0.21 10.83 -5.22
CA TYR A 135 0.46 10.69 -6.49
C TYR A 135 -0.38 9.95 -7.55
N LEU A 136 -1.05 8.85 -7.18
CA LEU A 136 -1.92 8.13 -8.13
C LEU A 136 -3.14 8.97 -8.55
N LEU A 137 -3.71 9.73 -7.61
CA LEU A 137 -4.90 10.55 -7.89
C LEU A 137 -4.59 11.87 -8.60
N ARG A 138 -3.43 12.48 -8.33
CA ARG A 138 -3.14 13.89 -8.70
C ARG A 138 -1.70 14.15 -9.14
N GLY A 139 -0.82 13.16 -9.10
CA GLY A 139 0.59 13.31 -9.49
C GLY A 139 0.81 13.44 -11.00
N ARG A 140 -0.26 13.29 -11.79
CA ARG A 140 -0.31 13.48 -13.24
C ARG A 140 -1.53 14.32 -13.59
N SER A 141 -1.66 14.68 -14.88
CA SER A 141 -2.83 15.40 -15.40
C SER A 141 -4.16 14.67 -15.14
N ASP A 142 -4.12 13.33 -15.16
CA ASP A 142 -5.26 12.45 -14.89
C ASP A 142 -4.88 11.43 -13.82
N ALA A 143 -5.88 10.98 -13.06
CA ALA A 143 -5.74 9.87 -12.13
C ALA A 143 -5.27 8.60 -12.86
N CYS A 144 -4.40 7.84 -12.21
CA CYS A 144 -3.75 6.67 -12.79
C CYS A 144 -3.70 5.50 -11.81
N ALA A 145 -3.46 4.32 -12.37
CA ALA A 145 -3.07 3.13 -11.61
C ALA A 145 -1.55 3.02 -11.56
N GLY A 146 -1.01 2.35 -10.54
CA GLY A 146 0.32 1.77 -10.61
C GLY A 146 0.24 0.39 -11.24
N MET A 147 1.18 0.01 -12.10
CA MET A 147 1.26 -1.35 -12.62
C MET A 147 2.69 -1.86 -12.62
N ALA A 148 2.84 -3.11 -12.18
CA ALA A 148 4.09 -3.83 -12.09
C ALA A 148 3.97 -5.24 -12.71
N LEU A 149 5.10 -5.80 -13.12
CA LEU A 149 5.21 -7.11 -13.78
C LEU A 149 6.12 -8.06 -13.00
N ASP A 150 6.17 -7.89 -11.67
CA ASP A 150 7.08 -8.61 -10.77
C ASP A 150 6.72 -10.10 -10.58
N ILE A 151 5.59 -10.54 -11.14
CA ILE A 151 5.12 -11.93 -11.08
C ILE A 151 5.04 -12.47 -12.51
N GLN A 152 5.69 -13.59 -12.80
CA GLN A 152 5.72 -14.16 -14.15
C GLN A 152 4.30 -14.48 -14.64
N ASN A 153 3.94 -13.99 -15.84
CA ASN A 153 2.61 -14.12 -16.45
C ASN A 153 1.47 -13.39 -15.74
N TYR A 154 1.76 -12.63 -14.69
CA TYR A 154 0.79 -11.80 -13.99
C TYR A 154 1.24 -10.34 -14.00
N LYS A 155 0.30 -9.46 -13.71
CA LYS A 155 0.54 -8.05 -13.45
C LYS A 155 -0.04 -7.75 -12.07
N VAL A 156 0.68 -6.93 -11.32
CA VAL A 156 0.19 -6.33 -10.07
C VAL A 156 -0.27 -4.93 -10.43
N ILE A 157 -1.52 -4.62 -10.10
CA ILE A 157 -2.13 -3.31 -10.38
C ILE A 157 -2.51 -2.67 -9.05
N ILE A 158 -1.96 -1.51 -8.76
CA ILE A 158 -2.30 -0.70 -7.60
C ILE A 158 -3.34 0.32 -8.03
N LEU A 159 -4.57 0.20 -7.53
CA LEU A 159 -5.64 1.15 -7.78
C LEU A 159 -5.85 2.05 -6.56
N PRO A 160 -6.03 3.37 -6.76
CA PRO A 160 -6.60 4.21 -5.72
C PRO A 160 -8.09 3.86 -5.50
N PRO A 161 -8.67 4.23 -4.35
CA PRO A 161 -10.12 4.15 -4.15
C PRO A 161 -10.85 4.98 -5.21
N GLY A 162 -11.94 4.45 -5.74
CA GLY A 162 -12.66 5.10 -6.84
C GLY A 162 -13.66 4.18 -7.54
N GLN A 163 -14.19 4.65 -8.68
CA GLN A 163 -15.15 3.89 -9.48
C GLN A 163 -14.54 2.60 -10.04
N GLU A 164 -13.27 2.64 -10.42
CA GLU A 164 -12.52 1.50 -10.97
C GLU A 164 -12.30 0.39 -9.93
N ALA A 165 -12.06 0.76 -8.67
CA ALA A 165 -11.96 -0.19 -7.57
C ALA A 165 -13.34 -0.83 -7.28
N ARG A 166 -14.42 -0.04 -7.33
CA ARG A 166 -15.79 -0.57 -7.21
C ARG A 166 -16.16 -1.49 -8.37
N PHE A 167 -15.70 -1.19 -9.57
CA PHE A 167 -15.95 -2.01 -10.75
C PHE A 167 -15.42 -3.45 -10.59
N VAL A 168 -14.31 -3.64 -9.87
CA VAL A 168 -13.78 -4.98 -9.54
C VAL A 168 -14.37 -5.57 -8.25
N GLY A 169 -15.37 -4.93 -7.64
CA GLY A 169 -16.03 -5.40 -6.43
C GLY A 169 -15.38 -4.94 -5.12
N TYR A 170 -14.55 -3.89 -5.12
CA TYR A 170 -14.01 -3.29 -3.89
C TYR A 170 -14.66 -1.94 -3.60
N GLU A 171 -15.42 -1.87 -2.51
CA GLU A 171 -16.27 -0.69 -2.18
C GLU A 171 -15.72 0.21 -1.07
N LYS A 172 -14.64 -0.19 -0.41
CA LYS A 172 -14.06 0.53 0.73
C LYS A 172 -13.11 1.66 0.25
N THR A 173 -12.41 2.29 1.19
CA THR A 173 -11.68 3.54 0.98
C THR A 173 -10.17 3.39 0.84
N GLN A 174 -9.61 2.19 0.96
CA GLN A 174 -8.17 1.98 0.82
C GLN A 174 -7.75 1.85 -0.64
N MET A 175 -6.45 1.94 -0.89
CA MET A 175 -5.90 1.45 -2.16
C MET A 175 -6.04 -0.08 -2.21
N VAL A 176 -6.06 -0.63 -3.41
CA VAL A 176 -6.04 -2.09 -3.62
C VAL A 176 -4.91 -2.51 -4.53
N ALA A 177 -4.33 -3.67 -4.25
CA ALA A 177 -3.47 -4.38 -5.18
C ALA A 177 -4.28 -5.51 -5.81
N ILE A 178 -4.24 -5.58 -7.13
CA ILE A 178 -4.91 -6.60 -7.90
C ILE A 178 -3.86 -7.41 -8.63
N ILE A 179 -3.82 -8.71 -8.36
CA ILE A 179 -3.05 -9.65 -9.17
C ILE A 179 -3.98 -10.17 -10.27
N ARG A 180 -3.52 -10.10 -11.52
CA ARG A 180 -4.28 -10.58 -12.69
C ARG A 180 -3.33 -11.13 -13.74
N LYS A 181 -3.76 -12.12 -14.54
CA LYS A 181 -2.93 -12.63 -15.66
C LYS A 181 -2.60 -11.48 -16.62
N ASN A 182 -1.35 -11.43 -17.04
CA ASN A 182 -0.88 -10.48 -18.03
C ASN A 182 -1.08 -11.07 -19.43
N LEU A 183 -2.09 -10.60 -20.17
CA LEU A 183 -2.41 -11.07 -21.51
C LEU A 183 -1.52 -10.47 -22.61
N ARG A 184 -0.58 -9.57 -22.27
CA ARG A 184 0.38 -8.99 -23.23
C ARG A 184 1.46 -9.98 -23.70
N HIS A 185 1.27 -11.28 -23.52
CA HIS A 185 2.20 -12.30 -24.01
C HIS A 185 1.55 -13.22 -25.05
N PRO A 186 1.39 -12.77 -26.31
CA PRO A 186 1.33 -13.69 -27.43
C PRO A 186 2.78 -14.04 -27.85
N SER A 187 3.09 -15.33 -27.91
CA SER A 187 4.30 -15.94 -28.51
C SER A 187 5.64 -15.92 -27.74
N SER A 188 5.85 -16.96 -26.95
CA SER A 188 7.07 -17.78 -27.06
C SER A 188 6.69 -19.17 -27.56
N ARG A 189 6.03 -19.25 -28.73
CA ARG A 189 6.08 -20.48 -29.50
C ARG A 189 7.48 -20.54 -30.11
N PRO A 190 8.31 -21.56 -29.83
CA PRO A 190 9.54 -21.73 -30.58
C PRO A 190 9.15 -21.90 -32.05
N LYS A 191 9.73 -21.08 -32.93
CA LYS A 191 9.73 -21.38 -34.37
C LYS A 191 10.64 -22.59 -34.54
N SER A 192 10.06 -23.77 -34.67
CA SER A 192 10.74 -24.93 -35.24
C SER A 192 11.21 -24.55 -36.64
N LYS A 193 12.52 -24.46 -36.83
CA LYS A 193 13.15 -24.63 -38.14
C LYS A 193 13.63 -26.07 -38.21
#